data_AF-A0A9Q0HNK0-F1
#
_entry.id   AF-A0A9Q0HNK0-F1
#
_cell.length_a   1.000
_cell.length_b   1.000
_cell.length_c   1.000
_cell.angle_alpha   90.00
_cell.angle_beta   90.00
_cell.angle_gamma   90.00
#
_symmetry.space_group_name_H-M   'P 1'
#
loop_
_entity.id
_entity.type
_entity.pdbx_description
1 polymer ?
#
loop_
_entity_poly.entity_id
_entity_poly.type
_entity_poly.pdbx_seq_one_letter_code
_entity_poly.pdbx_strand_id
1 'polypeptide(L)'
;MARFEVIEKVGPDVKCLCTDPGLLLPRANLTFWRDGSLVRERNALLPTISSKDWLDIDFGIAEGVDFIAVSFVKSAEVVNHLKSYIAARCPGSEIGVIAKIESIDSLRNLEEIIRASDGAMVARGDMGAQILLEKVPAFQQKIVGLCRQLNKPVIVASQLLESMIEYPIPTRAEVADVSEAVRQRADALMLSGESAMGKYPEKALSVLRSVSLRIERWWREEKRTEALELPEVASSFSDRISEEICNSAAKIANNLGVDLYLCTQKPATWHPCCHGADQTAPSLPSPPRQPCGGG
;
A
#
# COMPACT_ATOMS: atom_id res chain seq x y z
N MET A 1 -11.53 8.85 -18.54
CA MET A 1 -11.29 7.56 -19.23
C MET A 1 -12.03 7.60 -20.55
N ALA A 2 -11.44 7.13 -21.65
CA ALA A 2 -12.12 7.02 -22.94
C ALA A 2 -12.44 5.55 -23.22
N ARG A 3 -13.62 5.25 -23.79
CA ARG A 3 -14.03 3.89 -24.13
C ARG A 3 -14.28 3.76 -25.63
N PHE A 4 -13.78 2.65 -26.18
CA PHE A 4 -13.87 2.34 -27.58
C PHE A 4 -14.45 0.94 -27.78
N GLU A 5 -15.36 0.81 -28.74
CA GLU A 5 -15.89 -0.48 -29.21
C GLU A 5 -15.25 -0.83 -30.55
N VAL A 6 -14.71 -2.05 -30.66
CA VAL A 6 -14.09 -2.52 -31.91
C VAL A 6 -15.18 -2.83 -32.94
N ILE A 7 -15.21 -2.09 -34.05
CA ILE A 7 -16.18 -2.31 -35.14
C ILE A 7 -15.62 -3.34 -36.13
N GLU A 8 -14.38 -3.12 -36.57
CA GLU A 8 -13.76 -3.97 -37.58
C GLU A 8 -12.24 -4.04 -37.38
N LYS A 9 -11.67 -5.19 -37.73
CA LYS A 9 -10.22 -5.39 -37.82
C LYS A 9 -9.79 -5.28 -39.28
N VAL A 10 -8.88 -4.37 -39.58
CA VAL A 10 -8.37 -4.11 -40.93
C VAL A 10 -6.87 -4.41 -40.94
N GLY A 11 -6.49 -5.64 -41.28
CA GLY A 11 -5.09 -6.08 -41.25
C GLY A 11 -4.48 -6.00 -39.83
N PRO A 12 -3.39 -5.23 -39.63
CA PRO A 12 -2.82 -4.99 -38.30
C PRO A 12 -3.60 -3.94 -37.48
N ASP A 13 -4.44 -3.13 -38.14
CA ASP A 13 -5.16 -2.03 -37.53
C ASP A 13 -6.55 -2.47 -37.04
N VAL A 14 -7.10 -1.69 -36.12
CA VAL A 14 -8.45 -1.88 -35.58
C VAL A 14 -9.19 -0.57 -35.69
N LYS A 15 -10.37 -0.58 -36.33
CA LYS A 15 -11.27 0.57 -36.32
C LYS A 15 -12.23 0.44 -35.15
N CYS A 16 -12.32 1.50 -34.37
CA CYS A 16 -13.15 1.55 -33.18
C CYS A 16 -14.12 2.73 -33.20
N LEU A 17 -15.30 2.53 -32.63
CA LEU A 17 -16.25 3.59 -32.30
C LEU A 17 -15.94 4.12 -30.89
N CYS A 18 -15.82 5.43 -30.72
CA CYS A 18 -15.75 6.03 -29.39
C CYS A 18 -17.15 6.01 -28.75
N THR A 19 -17.35 5.20 -27.72
CA THR A 19 -18.63 5.13 -27.00
C THR A 19 -18.69 6.16 -25.88
N ASP A 20 -17.57 6.37 -25.19
CA ASP A 20 -17.46 7.33 -24.09
C ASP A 20 -16.25 8.23 -24.36
N PRO A 21 -16.45 9.52 -24.70
CA PRO A 21 -15.35 10.43 -24.96
C PRO A 21 -14.56 10.74 -23.69
N GLY A 22 -13.26 10.89 -23.83
CA GLY A 22 -12.37 11.27 -22.74
C GLY A 22 -11.01 11.73 -23.25
N LEU A 23 -10.24 12.37 -22.38
CA LEU A 23 -8.88 12.79 -22.69
C LEU A 23 -7.96 11.57 -22.81
N LEU A 24 -7.28 11.44 -23.95
CA LEU A 24 -6.22 10.44 -24.18
C LEU A 24 -4.87 11.15 -24.13
N LEU A 25 -4.09 10.85 -23.08
CA LEU A 25 -2.74 11.37 -22.93
C LEU A 25 -1.72 10.43 -23.61
N PRO A 26 -0.54 10.93 -24.02
CA PRO A 26 0.54 10.09 -24.51
C PRO A 26 0.89 8.98 -23.51
N ARG A 27 1.11 7.75 -24.01
CA ARG A 27 1.44 6.56 -23.21
C ARG A 27 0.34 6.14 -22.22
N ALA A 28 -0.91 6.49 -22.48
CA ALA A 28 -2.05 5.98 -21.70
C ALA A 28 -2.11 4.45 -21.73
N ASN A 29 -2.42 3.83 -20.58
CA ASN A 29 -2.62 2.40 -20.45
C ASN A 29 -3.84 1.95 -21.27
N LEU A 30 -3.71 0.85 -22.00
CA LEU A 30 -4.78 0.26 -22.79
C LEU A 30 -5.16 -1.12 -22.23
N THR A 31 -6.46 -1.33 -22.03
CA THR A 31 -7.03 -2.61 -21.60
C THR A 31 -8.07 -3.08 -22.60
N PHE A 32 -8.01 -4.36 -22.97
CA PHE A 32 -8.91 -4.95 -23.96
C PHE A 32 -9.93 -5.87 -23.28
N TRP A 33 -11.20 -5.67 -23.59
CA TRP A 33 -12.31 -6.46 -23.05
C TRP A 33 -13.09 -7.13 -24.18
N ARG A 34 -13.53 -8.36 -23.95
CA ARG A 34 -14.40 -9.15 -24.84
C ARG A 34 -15.41 -9.90 -23.97
N ASP A 35 -16.70 -9.79 -24.30
CA ASP A 35 -17.79 -10.50 -23.61
C ASP A 35 -17.76 -10.35 -22.08
N GLY A 36 -17.51 -9.13 -21.60
CA GLY A 36 -17.44 -8.81 -20.17
C GLY A 36 -16.20 -9.36 -19.45
N SER A 37 -15.20 -9.87 -20.18
CA SER A 37 -13.94 -10.39 -19.64
C SER A 37 -12.72 -9.72 -20.26
N LEU A 38 -11.66 -9.58 -19.47
CA LEU A 38 -10.38 -9.05 -19.95
C LEU A 38 -9.70 -10.03 -20.91
N VAL A 39 -9.21 -9.53 -22.06
CA VAL A 39 -8.46 -10.32 -23.04
C VAL A 39 -7.00 -10.47 -22.58
N ARG A 40 -6.57 -11.71 -22.30
CA ARG A 40 -5.29 -11.99 -21.62
C ARG A 40 -4.14 -12.44 -22.53
N GLU A 41 -4.46 -12.93 -23.73
CA GLU A 41 -3.58 -13.83 -24.50
C GLU A 41 -2.22 -13.23 -24.90
N ARG A 42 -2.07 -11.91 -25.01
CA ARG A 42 -0.78 -11.29 -25.38
C ARG A 42 0.00 -10.68 -24.21
N ASN A 43 -0.68 -10.21 -23.16
CA ASN A 43 -0.02 -9.54 -22.02
C ASN A 43 0.51 -10.53 -20.96
N ALA A 44 0.01 -11.77 -20.97
CA ALA A 44 0.51 -12.82 -20.08
C ALA A 44 2.01 -13.09 -20.27
N LEU A 45 2.50 -12.99 -21.52
CA LEU A 45 3.89 -13.30 -21.91
C LEU A 45 4.89 -12.18 -21.61
N LEU A 46 4.44 -10.97 -21.30
CA LEU A 46 5.35 -9.89 -20.94
C LEU A 46 5.98 -10.16 -19.57
N PRO A 47 7.31 -10.03 -19.44
CA PRO A 47 7.96 -10.16 -18.14
C PRO A 47 7.45 -9.06 -17.22
N THR A 48 7.26 -9.39 -15.94
CA THR A 48 6.81 -8.41 -14.94
C THR A 48 7.85 -7.32 -14.70
N ILE A 49 9.14 -7.68 -14.80
CA ILE A 49 10.27 -6.75 -14.68
C ILE A 49 10.99 -6.74 -16.03
N SER A 50 10.93 -5.60 -16.72
CA SER A 50 11.58 -5.38 -18.02
C SER A 50 13.07 -5.09 -17.86
N SER A 51 13.82 -5.14 -18.96
CA SER A 51 15.24 -4.76 -18.97
C SER A 51 15.48 -3.32 -18.47
N LYS A 52 14.53 -2.41 -18.69
CA LYS A 52 14.59 -1.04 -18.17
C LYS A 52 14.39 -1.03 -16.65
N ASP A 53 13.42 -1.79 -16.15
CA ASP A 53 13.11 -1.82 -14.72
C ASP A 53 14.31 -2.32 -13.90
N TRP A 54 15.10 -3.27 -14.43
CA TRP A 54 16.34 -3.70 -13.77
C TRP A 54 17.38 -2.57 -13.62
N LEU A 55 17.45 -1.65 -14.59
CA LEU A 55 18.32 -0.47 -14.48
C LEU A 55 17.80 0.51 -13.42
N ASP A 56 16.48 0.71 -13.36
CA ASP A 56 15.85 1.56 -12.34
C ASP A 56 16.00 0.96 -10.94
N ILE A 57 15.96 -0.38 -10.81
CA ILE A 57 16.24 -1.11 -9.56
C ILE A 57 17.69 -0.92 -9.13
N ASP A 58 18.65 -1.10 -10.04
CA ASP A 58 20.07 -0.88 -9.74
C ASP A 58 20.33 0.56 -9.27
N PHE A 59 19.68 1.54 -9.91
CA PHE A 59 19.70 2.93 -9.48
C PHE A 59 19.10 3.11 -8.07
N GLY A 60 17.92 2.55 -7.80
CA GLY A 60 17.29 2.63 -6.49
C GLY A 60 18.13 2.00 -5.36
N ILE A 61 18.80 0.87 -5.64
CA ILE A 61 19.74 0.24 -4.72
C ILE A 61 20.92 1.18 -4.43
N ALA A 62 21.49 1.82 -5.46
CA ALA A 62 22.62 2.73 -5.30
C ALA A 62 22.26 3.99 -4.48
N GLU A 63 21.03 4.49 -4.63
CA GLU A 63 20.52 5.64 -3.87
C GLU A 63 20.06 5.27 -2.44
N GLY A 64 20.01 3.97 -2.10
CA GLY A 64 19.64 3.52 -0.76
C GLY A 64 18.17 3.75 -0.41
N VAL A 65 17.25 3.54 -1.37
CA VAL A 65 15.81 3.63 -1.12
C VAL A 65 15.37 2.63 -0.04
N ASP A 66 14.32 2.92 0.73
CA ASP A 66 13.82 1.97 1.74
C ASP A 66 12.96 0.86 1.14
N PHE A 67 12.24 1.16 0.05
CA PHE A 67 11.28 0.25 -0.56
C PHE A 67 11.32 0.29 -2.08
N ILE A 68 11.09 -0.86 -2.70
CA ILE A 68 10.83 -1.00 -4.14
C ILE A 68 9.42 -1.54 -4.32
N ALA A 69 8.56 -0.75 -4.96
CA ALA A 69 7.20 -1.15 -5.30
C ALA A 69 7.15 -1.75 -6.72
N VAL A 70 6.75 -3.02 -6.83
CA VAL A 70 6.72 -3.75 -8.12
C VAL A 70 5.33 -3.71 -8.70
N SER A 71 5.21 -3.25 -9.95
CA SER A 71 3.95 -3.18 -10.69
C SER A 71 3.59 -4.53 -11.34
N PHE A 72 2.30 -4.77 -11.53
CA PHE A 72 1.70 -5.91 -12.22
C PHE A 72 2.24 -7.27 -11.77
N VAL A 73 2.43 -7.46 -10.46
CA VAL A 73 2.97 -8.70 -9.88
C VAL A 73 2.03 -9.86 -10.18
N LYS A 74 2.53 -10.89 -10.87
CA LYS A 74 1.75 -12.05 -11.32
C LYS A 74 1.92 -13.28 -10.42
N SER A 75 3.05 -13.42 -9.72
CA SER A 75 3.38 -14.60 -8.92
C SER A 75 4.37 -14.25 -7.80
N ALA A 76 4.44 -15.12 -6.80
CA ALA A 76 5.45 -15.04 -5.73
C ALA A 76 6.89 -15.14 -6.25
N GLU A 77 7.11 -15.86 -7.35
CA GLU A 77 8.42 -16.04 -7.97
C GLU A 77 9.06 -14.71 -8.38
N VAL A 78 8.28 -13.78 -8.95
CA VAL A 78 8.77 -12.45 -9.33
C VAL A 78 9.31 -11.70 -8.11
N VAL A 79 8.58 -11.77 -6.99
CA VAL A 79 8.97 -11.11 -5.73
C VAL A 79 10.24 -11.74 -5.18
N ASN A 80 10.31 -13.07 -5.12
CA ASN A 80 11.48 -13.79 -4.62
C ASN A 80 12.72 -13.55 -5.49
N HIS A 81 12.54 -13.48 -6.81
CA HIS A 81 13.63 -13.17 -7.74
C HIS A 81 14.17 -11.76 -7.48
N LEU A 82 13.29 -10.75 -7.34
CA LEU A 82 13.72 -9.39 -7.02
C LEU A 82 14.45 -9.32 -5.67
N LYS A 83 13.93 -9.97 -4.63
CA LYS A 83 14.59 -10.00 -3.31
C LYS A 83 15.98 -10.65 -3.38
N SER A 84 16.10 -11.76 -4.13
CA SER A 84 17.39 -12.42 -4.35
C SER A 84 18.37 -11.52 -5.12
N TYR A 85 17.87 -10.78 -6.11
CA TYR A 85 18.66 -9.82 -6.87
C TYR A 85 19.18 -8.68 -6.00
N ILE A 86 18.31 -8.08 -5.17
CA ILE A 86 18.69 -7.02 -4.23
C ILE A 86 19.75 -7.53 -3.26
N ALA A 87 19.53 -8.71 -2.65
CA ALA A 87 20.48 -9.30 -1.69
C ALA A 87 21.85 -9.59 -2.32
N ALA A 88 21.89 -9.97 -3.60
CA ALA A 88 23.13 -10.21 -4.33
C ALA A 88 23.88 -8.91 -4.66
N ARG A 89 23.15 -7.82 -4.98
CA ARG A 89 23.74 -6.52 -5.32
C ARG A 89 24.15 -5.70 -4.09
N CYS A 90 23.41 -5.84 -2.99
CA CYS A 90 23.65 -5.12 -1.74
C CYS A 90 23.46 -6.09 -0.55
N PRO A 91 24.48 -6.87 -0.19
CA PRO A 91 24.41 -7.78 0.94
C PRO A 91 24.13 -7.04 2.25
N GLY A 92 23.16 -7.52 3.02
CA GLY A 92 22.72 -6.86 4.25
C GLY A 92 21.76 -5.69 4.04
N SER A 93 21.32 -5.46 2.81
CA SER A 93 20.27 -4.48 2.51
C SER A 93 18.95 -4.82 3.21
N GLU A 94 18.30 -3.79 3.74
CA GLU A 94 16.96 -3.85 4.35
C GLU A 94 15.86 -3.35 3.38
N ILE A 95 16.16 -3.21 2.09
CA ILE A 95 15.19 -2.74 1.09
C ILE A 95 13.99 -3.68 1.05
N GLY A 96 12.81 -3.16 1.41
CA GLY A 96 11.57 -3.91 1.39
C GLY A 96 10.95 -3.96 -0.01
N VAL A 97 10.36 -5.11 -0.37
CA VAL A 97 9.61 -5.25 -1.62
C VAL A 97 8.11 -5.14 -1.36
N ILE A 98 7.47 -4.13 -1.96
CA ILE A 98 6.03 -3.92 -1.91
C ILE A 98 5.37 -4.39 -3.20
N ALA A 99 4.50 -5.40 -3.13
CA ALA A 99 3.77 -5.86 -4.31
C ALA A 99 2.55 -4.96 -4.58
N LYS A 100 2.48 -4.36 -5.78
CA LYS A 100 1.26 -3.67 -6.23
C LYS A 100 0.24 -4.70 -6.70
N ILE A 101 -0.86 -4.81 -5.97
CA ILE A 101 -1.98 -5.67 -6.31
C ILE A 101 -2.90 -4.88 -7.23
N GLU A 102 -2.76 -5.12 -8.53
CA GLU A 102 -3.46 -4.34 -9.57
C GLU A 102 -3.97 -5.15 -10.76
N SER A 103 -3.67 -6.45 -10.83
CA SER A 103 -4.08 -7.29 -11.96
C SER A 103 -4.94 -8.47 -11.54
N ILE A 104 -5.69 -9.05 -12.48
CA ILE A 104 -6.42 -10.31 -12.26
C ILE A 104 -5.48 -11.43 -11.82
N ASP A 105 -4.25 -11.48 -12.35
CA ASP A 105 -3.23 -12.46 -11.95
C ASP A 105 -2.85 -12.28 -10.47
N SER A 106 -2.61 -11.03 -10.05
CA SER A 106 -2.33 -10.70 -8.65
C SER A 106 -3.47 -11.14 -7.73
N LEU A 107 -4.73 -10.98 -8.14
CA LEU A 107 -5.90 -11.35 -7.35
C LEU A 107 -6.09 -12.87 -7.23
N ARG A 108 -5.68 -13.65 -8.23
CA ARG A 108 -5.72 -15.12 -8.20
C ARG A 108 -4.63 -15.69 -7.29
N ASN A 109 -3.45 -15.10 -7.36
CA ASN A 109 -2.25 -15.52 -6.64
C ASN A 109 -2.01 -14.67 -5.38
N LEU A 110 -3.08 -14.11 -4.81
CA LEU A 110 -2.99 -13.04 -3.83
C LEU A 110 -2.20 -13.43 -2.58
N GLU A 111 -2.50 -14.61 -2.02
CA GLU A 111 -1.89 -15.06 -0.77
C GLU A 111 -0.39 -15.36 -0.94
N GLU A 112 -0.01 -16.07 -1.99
CA GLU A 112 1.41 -16.39 -2.25
C GLU A 112 2.24 -15.12 -2.48
N ILE A 113 1.69 -14.13 -3.20
CA ILE A 113 2.36 -12.85 -3.47
C ILE A 113 2.56 -12.09 -2.16
N ILE A 114 1.52 -11.96 -1.32
CA ILE A 114 1.62 -11.24 -0.04
C ILE A 114 2.59 -11.94 0.90
N ARG A 115 2.59 -13.27 0.96
CA ARG A 115 3.55 -14.04 1.79
C ARG A 115 5.00 -13.80 1.38
N ALA A 116 5.28 -13.76 0.08
CA ALA A 116 6.62 -13.52 -0.46
C ALA A 116 7.08 -12.05 -0.31
N SER A 117 6.14 -11.11 -0.27
CA SER A 117 6.42 -9.66 -0.22
C SER A 117 6.67 -9.17 1.20
N ASP A 118 7.31 -8.00 1.34
CA ASP A 118 7.47 -7.32 2.62
C ASP A 118 6.27 -6.45 2.96
N GLY A 119 5.44 -6.13 1.97
CA GLY A 119 4.14 -5.50 2.11
C GLY A 119 3.35 -5.52 0.80
N ALA A 120 2.16 -4.95 0.81
CA ALA A 120 1.32 -4.85 -0.37
C ALA A 120 0.77 -3.43 -0.58
N MET A 121 0.51 -3.09 -1.84
CA MET A 121 -0.17 -1.86 -2.21
C MET A 121 -1.43 -2.20 -3.01
N VAL A 122 -2.59 -1.75 -2.53
CA VAL A 122 -3.84 -1.80 -3.28
C VAL A 122 -3.81 -0.66 -4.29
N ALA A 123 -3.41 -0.95 -5.53
CA ALA A 123 -3.31 0.03 -6.61
C ALA A 123 -4.64 0.08 -7.40
N ARG A 124 -5.57 0.89 -6.88
CA ARG A 124 -6.99 0.90 -7.30
C ARG A 124 -7.20 1.39 -8.72
N GLY A 125 -6.37 2.32 -9.19
CA GLY A 125 -6.45 2.86 -10.55
C GLY A 125 -6.25 1.79 -11.62
N ASP A 126 -5.12 1.08 -11.55
CA ASP A 126 -4.81 -0.01 -12.47
C ASP A 126 -5.73 -1.23 -12.24
N MET A 127 -6.07 -1.53 -10.99
CA MET A 127 -7.06 -2.58 -10.67
C MET A 127 -8.42 -2.31 -11.32
N GLY A 128 -8.92 -1.07 -11.25
CA GLY A 128 -10.19 -0.67 -11.84
C GLY A 128 -10.23 -0.73 -13.37
N ALA A 129 -9.07 -0.80 -14.02
CA ALA A 129 -8.99 -1.07 -15.47
C ALA A 129 -9.01 -2.57 -15.80
N GLN A 130 -8.66 -3.41 -14.82
CA GLN A 130 -8.49 -4.87 -14.98
C GLN A 130 -9.72 -5.66 -14.53
N ILE A 131 -10.52 -5.12 -13.59
CA ILE A 131 -11.76 -5.72 -13.10
C ILE A 131 -12.92 -4.72 -13.16
N LEU A 132 -14.14 -5.21 -12.97
CA LEU A 132 -15.31 -4.35 -12.87
C LEU A 132 -15.16 -3.40 -11.66
N LEU A 133 -15.48 -2.12 -11.85
CA LEU A 133 -15.26 -1.06 -10.85
C LEU A 133 -15.98 -1.35 -9.53
N GLU A 134 -17.19 -1.89 -9.58
CA GLU A 134 -17.98 -2.26 -8.40
C GLU A 134 -17.35 -3.39 -7.57
N LYS A 135 -16.40 -4.15 -8.13
CA LYS A 135 -15.67 -5.19 -7.40
C LYS A 135 -14.44 -4.66 -6.67
N VAL A 136 -13.92 -3.48 -7.05
CA VAL A 136 -12.70 -2.91 -6.46
C VAL A 136 -12.80 -2.75 -4.94
N PRO A 137 -13.90 -2.20 -4.36
CA PRO A 137 -14.01 -2.06 -2.91
C PRO A 137 -13.95 -3.41 -2.17
N ALA A 138 -14.60 -4.45 -2.71
CA ALA A 138 -14.58 -5.78 -2.12
C ALA A 138 -13.18 -6.41 -2.14
N PHE A 139 -12.43 -6.23 -3.24
CA PHE A 139 -11.04 -6.69 -3.32
C PHE A 139 -10.11 -5.90 -2.42
N GLN A 140 -10.27 -4.58 -2.30
CA GLN A 140 -9.51 -3.78 -1.34
C GLN A 140 -9.67 -4.35 0.08
N GLN A 141 -10.91 -4.56 0.53
CA GLN A 141 -11.18 -5.13 1.85
C GLN A 141 -10.53 -6.51 2.02
N LYS A 142 -10.61 -7.38 0.99
CA LYS A 142 -9.97 -8.70 1.00
C LYS A 142 -8.45 -8.59 1.13
N ILE A 143 -7.81 -7.70 0.37
CA ILE A 143 -6.36 -7.52 0.38
C ILE A 143 -5.90 -6.99 1.73
N VAL A 144 -6.55 -5.95 2.25
CA VAL A 144 -6.24 -5.37 3.56
C VAL A 144 -6.41 -6.41 4.67
N GLY A 145 -7.52 -7.16 4.67
CA GLY A 145 -7.76 -8.23 5.64
C GLY A 145 -6.69 -9.33 5.61
N LEU A 146 -6.29 -9.77 4.43
CA LEU A 146 -5.26 -10.80 4.28
C LEU A 146 -3.87 -10.30 4.68
N CYS A 147 -3.50 -9.06 4.35
CA CYS A 147 -2.25 -8.46 4.80
C CYS A 147 -2.17 -8.42 6.33
N ARG A 148 -3.27 -8.02 6.98
CA ARG A 148 -3.37 -8.04 8.45
C ARG A 148 -3.25 -9.45 9.04
N GLN A 149 -3.90 -10.45 8.43
CA GLN A 149 -3.78 -11.84 8.87
C GLN A 149 -2.36 -12.39 8.76
N LEU A 150 -1.58 -11.89 7.79
CA LEU A 150 -0.21 -12.30 7.53
C LEU A 150 0.83 -11.38 8.19
N ASN A 151 0.42 -10.42 9.02
CA ASN A 151 1.29 -9.40 9.61
C ASN A 151 2.16 -8.70 8.54
N LYS A 152 1.54 -8.29 7.42
CA LYS A 152 2.17 -7.54 6.33
C LYS A 152 1.57 -6.14 6.26
N PRO A 153 2.39 -5.07 6.17
CA PRO A 153 1.88 -3.72 5.97
C PRO A 153 1.16 -3.59 4.62
N VAL A 154 0.07 -2.83 4.62
CA VAL A 154 -0.73 -2.57 3.43
C VAL A 154 -0.98 -1.09 3.19
N ILE A 155 -0.74 -0.66 1.96
CA ILE A 155 -0.94 0.70 1.48
C ILE A 155 -2.18 0.73 0.59
N VAL A 156 -3.13 1.63 0.82
CA VAL A 156 -4.22 1.91 -0.13
C VAL A 156 -3.85 3.12 -0.98
N ALA A 157 -3.85 2.95 -2.30
CA ALA A 157 -3.33 3.94 -3.24
C ALA A 157 -4.31 4.26 -4.38
N SER A 158 -4.05 5.41 -5.01
CA SER A 158 -4.75 5.98 -6.17
C SER A 158 -6.16 6.48 -5.88
N GLN A 159 -6.53 7.65 -6.43
CA GLN A 159 -7.89 8.19 -6.45
C GLN A 159 -8.54 8.37 -5.07
N LEU A 160 -7.76 8.68 -4.03
CA LEU A 160 -8.31 8.97 -2.70
C LEU A 160 -8.90 10.38 -2.65
N LEU A 161 -8.23 11.36 -3.28
CA LEU A 161 -8.64 12.76 -3.32
C LEU A 161 -8.47 13.34 -4.75
N GLU A 162 -8.78 12.55 -5.78
CA GLU A 162 -8.50 12.84 -7.20
C GLU A 162 -8.95 14.24 -7.64
N SER A 163 -10.15 14.67 -7.23
CA SER A 163 -10.69 15.99 -7.55
C SER A 163 -9.81 17.13 -7.05
N MET A 164 -8.98 16.88 -6.02
CA MET A 164 -8.08 17.86 -5.45
C MET A 164 -6.84 18.16 -6.30
N ILE A 165 -6.65 17.44 -7.41
CA ILE A 165 -5.70 17.83 -8.47
C ILE A 165 -6.10 19.20 -9.02
N GLU A 166 -7.39 19.41 -9.27
CA GLU A 166 -7.93 20.61 -9.92
C GLU A 166 -8.63 21.56 -8.95
N TYR A 167 -9.19 21.05 -7.84
CA TYR A 167 -10.04 21.80 -6.92
C TYR A 167 -9.48 21.86 -5.50
N PRO A 168 -9.70 22.93 -4.73
CA PRO A 168 -9.12 23.06 -3.39
C PRO A 168 -9.86 22.27 -2.30
N ILE A 169 -11.01 21.66 -2.62
CA ILE A 169 -11.92 20.99 -1.67
C ILE A 169 -12.30 19.63 -2.26
N PRO A 170 -12.23 18.54 -1.48
CA PRO A 170 -12.64 17.22 -1.95
C PRO A 170 -14.16 17.09 -2.02
N THR A 171 -14.60 16.09 -2.77
CA THR A 171 -15.99 15.63 -2.77
C THR A 171 -16.32 14.87 -1.49
N ARG A 172 -17.62 14.70 -1.20
CA ARG A 172 -18.06 13.86 -0.08
C ARG A 172 -17.73 12.39 -0.28
N ALA A 173 -17.74 11.91 -1.53
CA ALA A 173 -17.39 10.54 -1.88
C ALA A 173 -15.92 10.23 -1.55
N GLU A 174 -15.01 11.15 -1.88
CA GLU A 174 -13.58 11.03 -1.56
C GLU A 174 -13.31 11.03 -0.05
N VAL A 175 -14.00 11.90 0.71
CA VAL A 175 -13.91 11.87 2.18
C VAL A 175 -14.41 10.54 2.74
N ALA A 176 -15.49 9.99 2.19
CA ALA A 176 -16.01 8.68 2.60
C ALA A 176 -15.04 7.55 2.23
N ASP A 177 -14.40 7.61 1.07
CA ASP A 177 -13.42 6.64 0.60
C ASP A 177 -12.17 6.59 1.49
N VAL A 178 -11.61 7.76 1.83
CA VAL A 178 -10.53 7.87 2.82
C VAL A 178 -10.97 7.29 4.16
N SER A 179 -12.18 7.63 4.60
CA SER A 179 -12.71 7.14 5.89
C SER A 179 -12.82 5.62 5.92
N GLU A 180 -13.28 5.02 4.82
CA GLU A 180 -13.44 3.58 4.69
C GLU A 180 -12.09 2.85 4.64
N ALA A 181 -11.08 3.39 3.93
CA ALA A 181 -9.74 2.82 3.93
C ALA A 181 -9.11 2.78 5.33
N VAL A 182 -9.32 3.83 6.13
CA VAL A 182 -8.87 3.89 7.54
C VAL A 182 -9.66 2.92 8.41
N ARG A 183 -10.98 2.81 8.22
CA ARG A 183 -11.84 1.86 8.96
C ARG A 183 -11.47 0.40 8.68
N GLN A 184 -11.07 0.09 7.45
CA GLN A 184 -10.51 -1.21 7.06
C GLN A 184 -9.13 -1.47 7.68
N ARG A 185 -8.53 -0.43 8.29
CA ARG A 185 -7.23 -0.45 8.95
C ARG A 185 -6.08 -0.73 8.00
N ALA A 186 -6.07 0.00 6.87
CA ALA A 186 -4.85 0.15 6.08
C ALA A 186 -3.75 0.80 6.91
N ASP A 187 -2.50 0.37 6.72
CA ASP A 187 -1.35 0.90 7.48
C ASP A 187 -0.88 2.25 6.92
N ALA A 188 -1.08 2.49 5.62
CA ALA A 188 -0.83 3.78 5.00
C ALA A 188 -1.81 4.08 3.86
N LEU A 189 -1.98 5.37 3.60
CA LEU A 189 -2.73 5.92 2.48
C LEU A 189 -1.78 6.72 1.59
N MET A 190 -1.95 6.65 0.27
CA MET A 190 -1.05 7.27 -0.70
C MET A 190 -1.76 8.27 -1.61
N LEU A 191 -1.27 9.53 -1.62
CA LEU A 191 -1.58 10.50 -2.66
C LEU A 191 -0.69 10.25 -3.89
N SER A 192 -1.28 10.35 -5.08
CA SER A 192 -0.63 10.11 -6.36
C SER A 192 -0.54 11.42 -7.15
N GLY A 193 -1.48 11.67 -8.07
CA GLY A 193 -1.50 12.90 -8.86
C GLY A 193 -1.74 14.14 -8.01
N GLU A 194 -2.47 13.99 -6.90
CA GLU A 194 -2.85 15.06 -5.97
C GLU A 194 -1.62 15.79 -5.42
N SER A 195 -0.56 15.05 -5.08
CA SER A 195 0.70 15.58 -4.55
C SER A 195 1.75 15.82 -5.64
N ALA A 196 1.82 14.95 -6.66
CA ALA A 196 2.88 15.01 -7.67
C ALA A 196 2.69 16.14 -8.69
N MET A 197 1.44 16.43 -9.08
CA MET A 197 1.13 17.41 -10.14
C MET A 197 -0.10 18.28 -9.84
N GLY A 198 -0.76 18.07 -8.70
CA GLY A 198 -1.97 18.78 -8.33
C GLY A 198 -1.72 20.26 -8.01
N LYS A 199 -2.77 21.07 -8.15
CA LYS A 199 -2.75 22.51 -7.81
C LYS A 199 -2.75 22.76 -6.30
N TYR A 200 -3.12 21.77 -5.50
CA TYR A 200 -3.33 21.91 -4.05
C TYR A 200 -2.70 20.77 -3.22
N PRO A 201 -1.40 20.44 -3.39
CA PRO A 201 -0.78 19.26 -2.78
C PRO A 201 -0.81 19.30 -1.24
N GLU A 202 -0.47 20.44 -0.63
CA GLU A 202 -0.51 20.63 0.83
C GLU A 202 -1.93 20.51 1.40
N LYS A 203 -2.94 20.98 0.65
CA LYS A 203 -4.35 20.85 1.08
C LYS A 203 -4.82 19.41 0.99
N ALA A 204 -4.45 18.69 -0.07
CA ALA A 204 -4.76 17.27 -0.21
C ALA A 204 -4.17 16.47 0.95
N LEU A 205 -2.89 16.72 1.29
CA LEU A 205 -2.25 16.10 2.45
C LEU A 205 -2.95 16.46 3.77
N SER A 206 -3.29 17.74 3.97
CA SER A 206 -4.01 18.19 5.18
C SER A 206 -5.38 17.54 5.31
N VAL A 207 -6.12 17.38 4.21
CA VAL A 207 -7.42 16.71 4.19
C VAL A 207 -7.25 15.23 4.53
N LEU A 208 -6.34 14.52 3.85
CA LEU A 208 -6.07 13.10 4.09
C LEU A 208 -5.74 12.85 5.57
N ARG A 209 -4.86 13.68 6.14
CA ARG A 209 -4.49 13.64 7.56
C ARG A 209 -5.68 13.91 8.48
N SER A 210 -6.44 14.97 8.21
CA SER A 210 -7.56 15.37 9.07
C SER A 210 -8.67 14.32 9.11
N VAL A 211 -9.01 13.72 7.96
CA VAL A 211 -10.02 12.65 7.89
C VAL A 211 -9.52 11.42 8.62
N SER A 212 -8.27 11.00 8.36
CA SER A 212 -7.70 9.80 8.99
C SER A 212 -7.67 9.90 10.51
N LEU A 213 -7.16 11.01 11.06
CA LEU A 213 -7.12 11.25 12.50
C LEU A 213 -8.52 11.30 13.12
N ARG A 214 -9.52 11.82 12.39
CA ARG A 214 -10.89 11.87 12.89
C ARG A 214 -11.48 10.46 13.00
N ILE A 215 -11.28 9.62 12.00
CA ILE A 215 -11.79 8.24 12.00
C ILE A 215 -11.06 7.38 13.04
N GLU A 216 -9.74 7.49 13.14
CA GLU A 216 -8.97 6.79 14.18
C GLU A 216 -9.43 7.18 15.59
N ARG A 217 -9.69 8.48 15.82
CA ARG A 217 -10.21 8.95 17.11
C ARG A 217 -11.60 8.40 17.39
N TRP A 218 -12.50 8.50 16.41
CA TRP A 218 -13.87 7.98 16.55
C TRP A 218 -13.85 6.48 16.87
N TRP A 219 -12.99 5.72 16.20
CA TRP A 219 -12.80 4.29 16.47
C TRP A 219 -12.31 4.00 17.89
N ARG A 220 -11.41 4.83 18.44
CA ARG A 220 -10.96 4.70 19.85
C ARG A 220 -12.07 5.06 20.84
N GLU A 221 -12.89 6.06 20.51
CA GLU A 221 -14.04 6.48 21.33
C GLU A 221 -15.09 5.36 21.39
N GLU A 222 -15.45 4.74 20.26
CA GLU A 222 -16.39 3.61 20.21
C GLU A 222 -15.86 2.37 20.95
N LYS A 223 -14.58 2.03 20.75
CA LYS A 223 -13.95 0.90 21.44
C LYS A 223 -13.74 1.07 22.94
N ARG A 224 -13.88 2.29 23.49
CA ARG A 224 -13.97 2.46 24.95
C ARG A 224 -15.32 1.99 25.49
N THR A 225 -16.34 1.88 24.63
CA THR A 225 -17.69 1.46 24.99
C THR A 225 -17.92 -0.04 24.75
N GLU A 226 -17.17 -0.66 23.83
CA GLU A 226 -17.23 -2.11 23.56
C GLU A 226 -15.99 -2.85 24.06
N ALA A 227 -16.17 -4.02 24.69
CA ALA A 227 -15.04 -4.87 25.07
C ALA A 227 -14.23 -5.26 23.83
N LEU A 228 -12.92 -4.97 23.84
CA LEU A 228 -11.99 -5.31 22.77
C LEU A 228 -11.88 -6.83 22.59
N GLU A 229 -12.68 -7.41 21.69
CA GLU A 229 -12.38 -8.73 21.13
C GLU A 229 -11.27 -8.57 20.08
N LEU A 230 -10.03 -8.87 20.47
CA LEU A 230 -8.95 -9.08 19.53
C LEU A 230 -9.15 -10.47 18.88
N PRO A 231 -8.95 -10.61 17.56
CA PRO A 231 -9.01 -11.92 16.92
C PRO A 231 -8.05 -12.90 17.63
N GLU A 232 -8.48 -14.14 17.85
CA GLU A 232 -7.58 -15.21 18.26
C GLU A 232 -6.45 -15.33 17.23
N VAL A 233 -5.23 -15.03 17.66
CA VAL A 233 -4.04 -15.14 16.83
C VAL A 233 -3.73 -16.63 16.65
N ALA A 234 -3.46 -17.03 15.39
CA ALA A 234 -3.40 -18.42 14.99
C ALA A 234 -2.55 -19.32 15.92
N SER A 235 -3.08 -20.51 16.19
CA SER A 235 -2.59 -21.54 17.10
C SER A 235 -1.36 -22.32 16.59
N SER A 236 -0.22 -21.65 16.39
CA SER A 236 1.07 -22.33 16.18
C SER A 236 2.15 -21.74 17.07
N PHE A 237 2.58 -22.55 18.04
CA PHE A 237 3.29 -22.12 19.26
C PHE A 237 4.81 -21.94 19.13
N SER A 238 5.44 -22.19 17.97
CA SER A 238 6.92 -22.24 17.93
C SER A 238 7.63 -20.92 17.59
N ASP A 239 7.00 -19.97 16.88
CA ASP A 239 7.66 -18.75 16.37
C ASP A 239 7.16 -17.43 17.02
N ARG A 240 6.32 -17.49 18.06
CA ARG A 240 5.40 -16.38 18.43
C ARG A 240 5.51 -15.81 19.84
N ILE A 241 6.57 -16.10 20.61
CA ILE A 241 6.71 -15.51 21.96
C ILE A 241 6.71 -13.98 21.90
N SER A 242 7.41 -13.39 20.93
CA SER A 242 7.43 -11.93 20.73
C SER A 242 6.05 -11.37 20.37
N GLU A 243 5.29 -12.08 19.53
CA GLU A 243 3.93 -11.69 19.14
C GLU A 243 2.97 -11.74 20.35
N GLU A 244 3.04 -12.79 21.17
CA GLU A 244 2.26 -12.89 22.41
C GLU A 244 2.63 -11.81 23.43
N ILE A 245 3.91 -11.47 23.56
CA ILE A 245 4.35 -10.35 24.40
C ILE A 245 3.77 -9.03 23.88
N CYS A 246 3.85 -8.76 22.57
CA CYS A 246 3.28 -7.55 21.97
C CYS A 246 1.75 -7.48 22.14
N ASN A 247 1.05 -8.59 21.92
CA ASN A 247 -0.40 -8.68 22.12
C ASN A 247 -0.80 -8.45 23.58
N SER A 248 -0.07 -9.06 24.51
CA SER A 248 -0.30 -8.89 25.95
C SER A 248 -0.03 -7.46 26.39
N ALA A 249 1.08 -6.86 25.93
CA ALA A 249 1.41 -5.47 26.19
C ALA A 249 0.33 -4.52 25.65
N ALA A 250 -0.15 -4.74 24.41
CA ALA A 250 -1.21 -3.94 23.81
C ALA A 250 -2.54 -4.07 24.58
N LYS A 251 -2.89 -5.28 25.04
CA LYS A 251 -4.08 -5.51 25.90
C LYS A 251 -3.96 -4.73 27.22
N ILE A 252 -2.82 -4.85 27.89
CA ILE A 252 -2.56 -4.15 29.16
C ILE A 252 -2.62 -2.63 28.95
N ALA A 253 -1.96 -2.12 27.90
CA ALA A 253 -1.95 -0.70 27.55
C ALA A 253 -3.38 -0.16 27.33
N ASN A 254 -4.20 -0.88 26.56
CA ASN A 254 -5.59 -0.50 26.32
C ASN A 254 -6.44 -0.52 27.59
N ASN A 255 -6.30 -1.56 28.42
CA ASN A 255 -7.06 -1.70 29.67
C ASN A 255 -6.69 -0.63 30.71
N LEU A 256 -5.42 -0.26 30.78
CA LEU A 256 -4.94 0.80 31.66
C LEU A 256 -5.18 2.20 31.08
N GLY A 257 -5.56 2.30 29.80
CA GLY A 257 -5.74 3.57 29.12
C GLY A 257 -4.47 4.41 29.03
N VAL A 258 -3.30 3.76 28.87
CA VAL A 258 -2.01 4.47 28.78
C VAL A 258 -1.90 5.26 27.49
N ASP A 259 -1.25 6.43 27.56
CA ASP A 259 -1.00 7.28 26.39
C ASP A 259 0.17 6.76 25.53
N LEU A 260 1.06 5.95 26.11
CA LEU A 260 2.29 5.48 25.48
C LEU A 260 2.72 4.12 26.04
N TYR A 261 3.12 3.19 25.17
CA TYR A 261 3.92 2.02 25.55
C TYR A 261 5.19 1.96 24.70
N LEU A 262 6.31 1.59 25.33
CA LEU A 262 7.62 1.59 24.70
C LEU A 262 8.01 0.18 24.26
N CYS A 263 8.24 0.00 22.96
CA CYS A 263 8.81 -1.22 22.39
C CYS A 263 10.23 -0.91 21.90
N THR A 264 11.22 -1.67 22.38
CA THR A 264 12.60 -1.53 21.90
C THR A 264 12.92 -2.72 21.00
N GLN A 265 13.39 -2.44 19.80
CA GLN A 265 13.90 -3.44 18.86
C GLN A 265 15.33 -3.04 18.47
N LYS A 266 16.21 -4.03 18.28
CA LYS A 266 17.50 -3.76 17.64
C LYS A 266 17.24 -3.36 16.18
N PRO A 267 17.99 -2.40 15.62
CA PRO A 267 17.87 -2.05 14.20
C PRO A 267 18.38 -3.24 13.38
N ALA A 268 17.47 -4.06 12.86
CA ALA A 268 17.78 -5.11 11.86
C ALA A 268 16.56 -5.85 11.28
N THR A 269 15.35 -5.74 11.85
CA THR A 269 14.21 -6.53 11.35
C THR A 269 12.90 -5.79 11.54
N TRP A 270 12.29 -5.34 10.44
CA TRP A 270 10.91 -4.86 10.42
C TRP A 270 9.97 -5.96 10.93
N HIS A 271 9.45 -5.78 12.15
CA HIS A 271 8.32 -6.54 12.68
C HIS A 271 7.14 -5.58 12.90
N PRO A 272 6.05 -5.69 12.11
CA PRO A 272 4.88 -4.83 12.27
C PRO A 272 4.08 -5.29 13.51
N CYS A 273 4.52 -4.90 14.70
CA CYS A 273 3.81 -5.24 15.95
C CYS A 273 3.41 -4.03 16.81
N CYS A 274 3.78 -2.80 16.46
CA CYS A 274 3.50 -1.66 17.34
C CYS A 274 3.05 -0.41 16.57
N HIS A 275 1.74 -0.12 16.62
CA HIS A 275 1.21 1.23 16.41
C HIS A 275 0.48 1.65 17.69
N GLY A 276 1.02 2.67 18.35
CA GLY A 276 0.53 3.20 19.63
C GLY A 276 1.53 4.15 20.28
N ALA A 277 1.86 5.25 19.61
CA ALA A 277 2.54 6.38 20.24
C ALA A 277 2.23 7.66 19.46
N ASP A 278 1.57 8.60 20.13
CA ASP A 278 1.37 9.98 19.69
C ASP A 278 2.74 10.70 19.70
N GLN A 279 3.17 11.24 18.56
CA GLN A 279 4.40 12.04 18.47
C GLN A 279 4.13 13.47 18.96
N THR A 280 4.04 13.64 20.27
CA THR A 280 4.10 14.95 20.93
C THR A 280 4.95 14.89 22.20
N ALA A 281 6.21 14.46 22.09
CA ALA A 281 7.18 14.60 23.18
C ALA A 281 8.14 15.78 22.86
N PRO A 282 8.30 16.77 23.77
CA PRO A 282 9.29 17.82 23.60
C PRO A 282 10.71 17.24 23.74
N SER A 283 11.60 17.65 22.86
CA SER A 283 13.02 17.28 22.87
C SER A 283 13.68 17.70 24.18
N LEU A 284 14.12 16.73 24.99
CA LEU A 284 14.98 16.98 26.15
C LEU A 284 16.36 17.47 25.67
N PRO A 285 16.93 18.54 26.26
CA PRO A 285 18.24 19.04 25.87
C PRO A 285 19.35 18.08 26.31
N SER A 286 20.29 17.84 25.41
CA SER A 286 21.49 17.04 25.62
C SER A 286 22.34 17.59 26.79
N PRO A 287 22.86 16.74 27.70
CA PRO A 287 23.78 17.21 28.74
C PRO A 287 25.11 17.68 28.13
N PRO A 288 25.77 18.69 28.72
CA PRO A 288 27.01 19.24 28.20
C PRO A 288 28.15 18.22 28.28
N ARG A 289 28.89 18.06 27.18
CA ARG A 289 30.09 17.21 27.10
C ARG A 289 31.18 17.78 28.02
N GLN A 290 31.61 17.03 29.02
CA GLN A 290 32.84 17.32 29.75
C GLN A 290 34.06 17.02 28.87
N PRO A 291 35.12 17.86 28.88
CA PRO A 291 36.35 17.59 28.17
C PRO A 291 37.17 16.53 28.90
N CYS A 292 37.53 15.45 28.22
CA CYS A 292 38.52 14.49 28.70
C CYS A 292 39.89 15.17 28.74
N GLY A 293 40.41 15.42 29.95
CA GLY A 293 41.79 15.81 30.18
C GLY A 293 42.72 14.61 29.98
N GLY A 294 43.71 14.74 29.10
CA GLY A 294 44.84 13.82 28.98
C GLY A 294 46.00 14.31 29.83
N GLY A 295 46.50 13.41 30.69
CA GLY A 295 47.87 13.40 31.18
C GLY A 295 48.66 12.33 30.44
#